data_AF-A0A3N5RBG5-F1
#
_entry.id   AF-A0A3N5RBG5-F1
#
_cell.length_a   1.000
_cell.length_b   1.000
_cell.length_c   1.000
_cell.angle_alpha   90.00
_cell.angle_beta   90.00
_cell.angle_gamma   90.00
#
_symmetry.space_group_name_H-M   'P 1'
#
loop_
_entity.id
_entity.type
_entity.pdbx_description
1 polymer ?
#
loop_
_entity_poly.entity_id
_entity_poly.type
_entity_poly.pdbx_seq_one_letter_code
_entity_poly.pdbx_strand_id
1 'polypeptide(L)'
;MNPDLYNQQFFPLPNVPDRRFIPFELAAAAGDINDSQQAQRFAGESLDFAHPVLSVFDTPQSRYLTTARFYRRFGIKLPPANSDRGSFWALASFADGQPALVECWFGEGRMLFAAFPASGKWSNLPMKPEFVPLVLRMVAHVEHRPGLESPSVVPPGGKAEIGVAKDWEPVRGTVTDVAGHSAPLEFRQSGPRWLAAVEQTAEKGYYRVEIHGGSGELTKTGSATFAVNLSPEESNFERISDDQVRALFPETAVEFFDASAEAQQEFGQVGGDALEIWRPLILLMFAVIGIEFLLSTHGGQRLDGGEDQTVAERAQSLNPADWVGRMTGAQAPGEPAP
;
A
#
# COMPACT_ATOMS: atom_id res chain seq x y z
N MET A 1 11.46 34.38 18.80
CA MET A 1 11.37 34.58 17.34
C MET A 1 10.77 35.95 17.09
N ASN A 2 11.45 36.78 16.29
CA ASN A 2 10.97 38.11 15.91
C ASN A 2 10.26 38.00 14.54
N PRO A 3 8.94 38.24 14.44
CA PRO A 3 8.22 38.15 13.16
C PRO A 3 8.69 39.18 12.13
N ASP A 4 9.22 40.33 12.57
CA ASP A 4 9.69 41.38 11.66
C ASP A 4 10.88 40.90 10.82
N LEU A 5 11.74 40.07 11.39
CA LEU A 5 12.87 39.48 10.68
C LEU A 5 12.40 38.57 9.53
N TYR A 6 11.35 37.77 9.75
CA TYR A 6 10.78 36.94 8.69
C TYR A 6 10.15 37.81 7.59
N ASN A 7 9.39 38.83 7.98
CA ASN A 7 8.73 39.75 7.05
C ASN A 7 9.71 40.57 6.20
N GLN A 8 10.88 40.91 6.73
CA GLN A 8 11.87 41.76 6.06
C GLN A 8 12.96 40.97 5.32
N GLN A 9 13.34 39.79 5.80
CA GLN A 9 14.51 39.07 5.28
C GLN A 9 14.16 37.73 4.61
N PHE A 10 13.15 37.02 5.10
CA PHE A 10 12.88 35.65 4.64
C PHE A 10 11.79 35.59 3.56
N PHE A 11 10.70 36.33 3.73
CA PHE A 11 9.59 36.32 2.79
C PHE A 11 9.82 37.13 1.50
N PRO A 12 10.56 38.26 1.51
CA PRO A 12 10.90 38.96 0.27
C PRO A 12 11.90 38.20 -0.59
N LEU A 13 11.75 38.26 -1.91
CA LEU A 13 12.74 37.74 -2.84
C LEU A 13 13.98 38.64 -2.84
N PRO A 14 15.20 38.10 -2.67
CA PRO A 14 16.41 38.92 -2.60
C PRO A 14 16.70 39.70 -3.90
N ASN A 15 16.24 39.20 -5.05
CA ASN A 15 16.57 39.73 -6.37
C ASN A 15 15.42 40.44 -7.09
N VAL A 16 14.22 40.49 -6.48
CA VAL A 16 13.04 41.13 -7.10
C VAL A 16 12.33 42.01 -6.07
N PRO A 17 12.47 43.34 -6.15
CA PRO A 17 11.72 44.23 -5.27
C PRO A 17 10.22 44.00 -5.48
N ASP A 18 9.46 44.07 -4.38
CA ASP A 18 8.00 43.89 -4.31
C ASP A 18 7.42 42.49 -4.53
N ARG A 19 8.24 41.46 -4.82
CA ARG A 19 7.78 40.07 -4.80
C ARG A 19 8.12 39.36 -3.50
N ARG A 20 7.13 38.64 -2.96
CA ARG A 20 7.24 37.81 -1.76
C ARG A 20 6.87 36.37 -2.07
N PHE A 21 7.45 35.44 -1.30
CA PHE A 21 7.07 34.02 -1.37
C PHE A 21 5.66 33.77 -0.83
N ILE A 22 5.24 34.54 0.19
CA ILE A 22 3.93 34.40 0.81
C ILE A 22 3.10 35.69 0.64
N PRO A 23 1.77 35.59 0.49
CA PRO A 23 0.89 36.74 0.26
C PRO A 23 0.53 37.51 1.55
N PHE A 24 0.82 36.95 2.73
CA PHE A 24 0.44 37.49 4.04
C PHE A 24 1.66 37.91 4.88
N GLU A 25 1.39 38.64 5.96
CA GLU A 25 2.42 39.08 6.92
C GLU A 25 2.28 38.39 8.26
N LEU A 26 3.41 38.09 8.89
CA LEU A 26 3.44 37.52 10.23
C LEU A 26 3.29 38.63 11.28
N ALA A 27 2.32 38.52 12.17
CA ALA A 27 2.13 39.42 13.30
C ALA A 27 2.88 38.91 14.55
N ALA A 28 2.94 39.77 15.57
CA ALA A 28 3.47 39.42 16.89
C ALA A 28 2.78 38.17 17.45
N ALA A 29 3.57 37.32 18.12
CA ALA A 29 3.03 36.15 18.79
C ALA A 29 2.18 36.56 19.99
N ALA A 30 0.98 35.99 20.08
CA ALA A 30 0.02 36.20 21.16
C ALA A 30 -0.20 34.90 21.95
N GLY A 31 -0.72 35.04 23.17
CA GLY A 31 -0.89 33.97 24.15
C GLY A 31 0.24 33.89 25.17
N ASP A 32 -0.03 33.20 26.28
CA ASP A 32 0.91 33.00 27.39
C ASP A 32 1.22 31.51 27.56
N ILE A 33 2.51 31.19 27.61
CA ILE A 33 3.00 29.81 27.79
C ILE A 33 2.71 29.29 29.21
N ASN A 34 2.58 30.19 30.18
CA ASN A 34 2.35 29.84 31.58
C ASN A 34 0.85 29.72 31.92
N ASP A 35 -0.03 30.27 31.08
CA ASP A 35 -1.48 30.22 31.28
C ASP A 35 -2.15 29.24 30.30
N SER A 36 -2.37 28.02 30.78
CA SER A 36 -3.03 26.97 30.00
C SER A 36 -4.53 27.19 29.77
N GLN A 37 -5.19 28.09 30.51
CA GLN A 37 -6.63 28.35 30.34
C GLN A 37 -6.92 29.22 29.12
N GLN A 38 -5.96 30.07 28.73
CA GLN A 38 -6.05 30.90 27.54
C GLN A 38 -5.59 30.19 26.25
N ALA A 39 -5.25 28.90 26.36
CA ALA A 39 -4.75 28.13 25.23
C ALA A 39 -5.81 28.02 24.14
N GLN A 40 -5.43 28.45 22.93
CA GLN A 40 -6.26 28.32 21.75
C GLN A 40 -6.31 26.87 21.29
N ARG A 41 -7.38 26.50 20.59
CA ARG A 41 -7.53 25.20 19.91
C ARG A 41 -7.82 25.46 18.44
N PHE A 42 -7.68 24.43 17.62
CA PHE A 42 -8.25 24.48 16.28
C PHE A 42 -9.78 24.58 16.37
N ALA A 43 -10.39 25.41 15.52
CA ALA A 43 -11.83 25.41 15.38
C ALA A 43 -12.21 24.18 14.54
N GLY A 44 -13.00 23.26 15.11
CA GLY A 44 -13.31 21.98 14.46
C GLY A 44 -13.96 22.14 13.08
N GLU A 45 -14.86 23.12 12.92
CA GLU A 45 -15.55 23.43 11.66
C GLU A 45 -14.63 24.09 10.60
N SER A 46 -13.45 24.58 11.01
CA SER A 46 -12.48 25.21 10.12
C SER A 46 -11.41 24.26 9.61
N LEU A 47 -11.45 22.99 10.03
CA LEU A 47 -10.55 21.96 9.51
C LEU A 47 -11.06 21.51 8.14
N ASP A 48 -10.30 21.84 7.10
CA ASP A 48 -10.63 21.45 5.74
C ASP A 48 -10.21 20.00 5.47
N PHE A 49 -11.09 19.06 5.80
CA PHE A 49 -10.89 17.64 5.55
C PHE A 49 -10.95 17.24 4.06
N ALA A 50 -11.42 18.12 3.17
CA ALA A 50 -11.34 17.87 1.73
C ALA A 50 -9.90 18.03 1.21
N HIS A 51 -9.06 18.76 1.94
CA HIS A 51 -7.67 19.01 1.55
C HIS A 51 -6.78 17.76 1.74
N PRO A 52 -5.88 17.41 0.78
CA PRO A 52 -5.05 16.19 0.85
C PRO A 52 -4.17 16.05 2.11
N VAL A 53 -3.79 17.18 2.72
CA VAL A 53 -3.02 17.21 3.98
C VAL A 53 -3.86 16.73 5.16
N LEU A 54 -5.16 17.05 5.19
CA LEU A 54 -6.02 16.80 6.32
C LEU A 54 -7.01 15.65 6.12
N SER A 55 -7.21 15.18 4.89
CA SER A 55 -8.20 14.16 4.54
C SER A 55 -8.06 12.83 5.31
N VAL A 56 -6.84 12.46 5.71
CA VAL A 56 -6.60 11.27 6.53
C VAL A 56 -7.17 11.39 7.96
N PHE A 57 -7.47 12.60 8.41
CA PHE A 57 -8.00 12.89 9.73
C PHE A 57 -9.52 13.02 9.77
N ASP A 58 -10.20 12.79 8.65
CA ASP A 58 -11.67 12.72 8.60
C ASP A 58 -12.18 11.37 9.14
N THR A 59 -11.76 11.04 10.35
CA THR A 59 -12.18 9.81 11.03
C THR A 59 -12.61 10.10 12.46
N PRO A 60 -13.57 9.35 13.02
CA PRO A 60 -13.98 9.48 14.42
C PRO A 60 -12.83 9.35 15.42
N GLN A 61 -11.74 8.68 15.05
CA GLN A 61 -10.55 8.44 15.87
C GLN A 61 -9.57 9.61 15.84
N SER A 62 -9.56 10.44 14.79
CA SER A 62 -8.66 11.60 14.63
C SER A 62 -9.14 12.87 15.36
N ARG A 63 -10.02 12.70 16.35
CA ARG A 63 -10.54 13.80 17.18
C ARG A 63 -9.46 14.52 17.99
N TYR A 64 -8.26 13.95 18.16
CA TYR A 64 -7.27 14.57 19.02
C TYR A 64 -6.62 15.81 18.39
N LEU A 65 -6.70 16.03 17.08
CA LEU A 65 -6.28 17.31 16.46
C LEU A 65 -7.01 18.51 17.07
N THR A 66 -8.33 18.45 17.22
CA THR A 66 -9.11 19.55 17.84
C THR A 66 -8.83 19.71 19.34
N THR A 67 -8.25 18.68 19.98
CA THR A 67 -7.80 18.74 21.39
C THR A 67 -6.41 19.34 21.56
N ALA A 68 -5.72 19.64 20.46
CA ALA A 68 -4.45 20.35 20.50
C ALA A 68 -4.65 21.76 21.10
N ARG A 69 -3.79 22.10 22.05
CA ARG A 69 -3.78 23.36 22.78
C ARG A 69 -2.54 24.14 22.39
N PHE A 70 -2.75 25.38 21.96
CA PHE A 70 -1.74 26.34 21.55
C PHE A 70 -1.72 27.46 22.59
N TYR A 71 -0.73 27.40 23.48
CA TYR A 71 -0.51 28.40 24.53
C TYR A 71 0.03 29.71 23.94
N ARG A 72 0.82 29.60 22.87
CA ARG A 72 1.35 30.74 22.13
C ARG A 72 1.34 30.45 20.63
N ARG A 73 0.99 31.45 19.83
CA ARG A 73 0.91 31.36 18.36
C ARG A 73 1.16 32.74 17.73
N PHE A 74 1.66 32.74 16.51
CA PHE A 74 1.73 33.96 15.69
C PHE A 74 0.34 34.33 15.16
N GLY A 75 0.13 35.61 14.89
CA GLY A 75 -1.01 36.06 14.09
C GLY A 75 -0.64 36.11 12.62
N ILE A 76 -1.59 35.86 11.73
CA ILE A 76 -1.41 36.03 10.28
C ILE A 76 -2.26 37.20 9.82
N LYS A 77 -1.61 38.25 9.30
CA LYS A 77 -2.28 39.38 8.68
C LYS A 77 -2.51 39.07 7.21
N LEU A 78 -3.73 38.67 6.90
CA LEU A 78 -4.16 38.44 5.52
C LEU A 78 -4.22 39.77 4.76
N PRO A 79 -3.80 39.79 3.48
CA PRO A 79 -3.94 40.98 2.67
C PRO A 79 -5.43 41.22 2.34
N PRO A 80 -5.83 42.46 2.01
CA PRO A 80 -7.21 42.76 1.65
C PRO A 80 -7.64 41.95 0.41
N ALA A 81 -8.92 41.55 0.36
CA ALA A 81 -9.46 40.63 -0.65
C ALA A 81 -9.23 41.04 -2.11
N ASN A 82 -9.03 42.33 -2.38
CA ASN A 82 -8.78 42.88 -3.72
C ASN A 82 -7.28 43.08 -4.05
N SER A 83 -6.38 42.42 -3.33
CA SER A 83 -4.94 42.55 -3.57
C SER A 83 -4.42 41.48 -4.54
N ASP A 84 -3.61 41.88 -5.51
CA ASP A 84 -2.89 40.97 -6.44
C ASP A 84 -1.75 40.19 -5.77
N ARG A 85 -1.72 40.12 -4.43
CA ARG A 85 -0.60 39.57 -3.65
C ARG A 85 -0.48 38.04 -3.71
N GLY A 86 -1.44 37.35 -4.36
CA GLY A 86 -1.42 35.91 -4.61
C GLY A 86 -2.51 35.18 -3.85
N SER A 87 -2.91 34.02 -4.39
CA SER A 87 -3.92 33.16 -3.78
C SER A 87 -3.35 32.39 -2.59
N PHE A 88 -4.14 32.28 -1.53
CA PHE A 88 -3.87 31.43 -0.37
C PHE A 88 -5.16 30.72 0.04
N TRP A 89 -5.00 29.60 0.75
CA TRP A 89 -6.09 28.79 1.27
C TRP A 89 -5.82 28.46 2.74
N ALA A 90 -6.78 28.70 3.62
CA ALA A 90 -6.65 28.36 5.03
C ALA A 90 -7.14 26.92 5.25
N LEU A 91 -6.23 26.03 5.65
CA LEU A 91 -6.52 24.61 5.91
C LEU A 91 -7.09 24.40 7.32
N ALA A 92 -6.69 25.26 8.25
CA ALA A 92 -7.13 25.21 9.64
C ALA A 92 -7.09 26.63 10.24
N SER A 93 -8.05 26.93 11.11
CA SER A 93 -8.08 28.15 11.90
C SER A 93 -8.12 27.84 13.39
N PHE A 94 -7.68 28.79 14.20
CA PHE A 94 -7.89 28.76 15.64
C PHE A 94 -9.34 29.10 15.99
N ALA A 95 -9.75 28.80 17.22
CA ALA A 95 -11.11 29.05 17.71
C ALA A 95 -11.53 30.54 17.69
N ASP A 96 -10.57 31.46 17.64
CA ASP A 96 -10.79 32.90 17.47
C ASP A 96 -10.90 33.35 16.01
N GLY A 97 -10.89 32.41 15.07
CA GLY A 97 -10.99 32.65 13.62
C GLY A 97 -9.67 33.03 12.95
N GLN A 98 -8.56 33.19 13.69
CA GLN A 98 -7.26 33.46 13.07
C GLN A 98 -6.74 32.22 12.32
N PRO A 99 -6.15 32.37 11.12
CA PRO A 99 -5.59 31.23 10.38
C PRO A 99 -4.44 30.59 11.15
N ALA A 100 -4.44 29.25 11.21
CA ALA A 100 -3.45 28.45 11.92
C ALA A 100 -2.51 27.70 10.97
N LEU A 101 -3.05 27.15 9.87
CA LEU A 101 -2.29 26.51 8.80
C LEU A 101 -2.81 27.02 7.46
N VAL A 102 -1.92 27.56 6.63
CA VAL A 102 -2.27 28.20 5.36
C VAL A 102 -1.41 27.60 4.24
N GLU A 103 -2.05 27.28 3.12
CA GLU A 103 -1.37 26.97 1.86
C GLU A 103 -1.31 28.22 0.98
N CYS A 104 -0.19 28.40 0.31
CA CYS A 104 -0.04 29.39 -0.74
C CYS A 104 0.82 28.84 -1.88
N TRP A 105 0.70 29.49 -3.04
CA TRP A 105 1.43 29.11 -4.25
C TRP A 105 2.38 30.21 -4.68
N PHE A 106 3.56 29.81 -5.14
CA PHE A 106 4.52 30.72 -5.78
C PHE A 106 5.07 30.05 -7.04
N GLY A 107 4.63 30.53 -8.20
CA GLY A 107 4.88 29.84 -9.47
C GLY A 107 4.21 28.46 -9.47
N GLU A 108 4.99 27.41 -9.77
CA GLU A 108 4.55 26.00 -9.66
C GLU A 108 4.79 25.40 -8.25
N GLY A 109 5.46 26.14 -7.35
CA GLY A 109 5.77 25.71 -6.01
C GLY A 109 4.57 25.82 -5.06
N ARG A 110 4.45 24.83 -4.17
CA ARG A 110 3.50 24.84 -3.05
C ARG A 110 4.22 25.17 -1.76
N MET A 111 3.60 25.99 -0.93
CA MET A 111 4.12 26.33 0.39
C MET A 111 3.03 26.18 1.42
N LEU A 112 3.39 25.57 2.55
CA LEU A 112 2.55 25.51 3.75
C LEU A 112 3.19 26.36 4.83
N PHE A 113 2.36 27.18 5.48
CA PHE A 113 2.76 28.04 6.57
C PHE A 113 1.92 27.75 7.82
N ALA A 114 2.59 27.38 8.90
CA ALA A 114 1.96 27.19 10.21
C ALA A 114 2.21 28.42 11.09
N ALA A 115 1.14 28.98 11.68
CA ALA A 115 1.20 30.07 12.65
C ALA A 115 1.72 29.65 14.04
N PHE A 116 2.24 28.42 14.15
CA PHE A 116 2.75 27.84 15.38
C PHE A 116 4.00 27.02 15.09
N PRO A 117 5.01 27.03 15.98
CA PRO A 117 6.18 26.17 15.82
C PRO A 117 5.85 24.73 16.23
N ALA A 118 6.61 23.77 15.69
CA ALA A 118 6.66 22.39 16.17
C ALA A 118 7.40 22.29 17.53
N SER A 119 6.86 22.92 18.57
CA SER A 119 7.48 22.99 19.90
C SER A 119 6.50 22.62 21.00
N GLY A 120 6.92 21.69 21.86
CA GLY A 120 6.20 21.32 23.09
C GLY A 120 6.05 22.48 24.10
N LYS A 121 6.79 23.58 23.92
CA LYS A 121 6.67 24.79 24.76
C LYS A 121 5.49 25.67 24.35
N TRP A 122 5.16 25.72 23.06
CA TRP A 122 4.12 26.62 22.53
C TRP A 122 2.79 25.91 22.34
N SER A 123 2.84 24.59 22.13
CA SER A 123 1.64 23.77 22.00
C SER A 123 1.91 22.35 22.49
N ASN A 124 0.85 21.64 22.82
CA ASN A 124 0.92 20.18 23.04
C ASN A 124 0.69 19.38 21.74
N LEU A 125 0.63 20.03 20.57
CA LEU A 125 0.41 19.34 19.29
C LEU A 125 1.46 18.26 19.04
N PRO A 126 2.78 18.47 19.26
CA PRO A 126 3.78 17.41 19.10
C PRO A 126 3.61 16.18 20.01
N MET A 127 2.76 16.27 21.03
CA MET A 127 2.42 15.15 21.93
C MET A 127 1.16 14.40 21.49
N LYS A 128 0.50 14.82 20.41
CA LYS A 128 -0.69 14.18 19.86
C LYS A 128 -0.30 13.10 18.84
N PRO A 129 -1.02 11.96 18.80
CA PRO A 129 -0.76 10.89 17.82
C PRO A 129 -0.75 11.37 16.36
N GLU A 130 -1.57 12.36 16.04
CA GLU A 130 -1.75 12.90 14.68
C GLU A 130 -0.62 13.81 14.23
N PHE A 131 0.27 14.24 15.11
CA PHE A 131 1.35 15.17 14.74
C PHE A 131 2.29 14.60 13.68
N VAL A 132 2.75 13.36 13.85
CA VAL A 132 3.66 12.73 12.89
C VAL A 132 2.97 12.52 11.54
N PRO A 133 1.77 11.91 11.45
CA PRO A 133 1.02 11.85 10.20
C PRO A 133 0.78 13.21 9.56
N LEU A 134 0.50 14.26 10.35
CA LEU A 134 0.26 15.61 9.84
C LEU A 134 1.53 16.16 9.18
N VAL A 135 2.68 16.05 9.84
CA VAL A 135 3.96 16.50 9.28
C VAL A 135 4.29 15.73 8.00
N LEU A 136 4.13 14.41 7.98
CA LEU A 136 4.39 13.60 6.79
C LEU A 136 3.47 13.97 5.63
N ARG A 137 2.18 14.20 5.91
CA ARG A 137 1.20 14.67 4.91
C ARG A 137 1.54 16.06 4.38
N MET A 138 1.95 16.98 5.25
CA MET A 138 2.40 18.31 4.85
C MET A 138 3.63 18.22 3.94
N VAL A 139 4.64 17.43 4.32
CA VAL A 139 5.86 17.24 3.53
C VAL A 139 5.56 16.61 2.17
N ALA A 140 4.77 15.53 2.12
CA ALA A 140 4.37 14.90 0.87
C ALA A 140 3.56 15.84 -0.03
N HIS A 141 2.76 16.74 0.55
CA HIS A 141 1.94 17.67 -0.22
C HIS A 141 2.75 18.82 -0.85
N VAL A 142 3.80 19.28 -0.16
CA VAL A 142 4.72 20.34 -0.66
C VAL A 142 5.93 19.78 -1.40
N GLU A 143 6.04 18.45 -1.51
CA GLU A 143 7.13 17.80 -2.23
C GLU A 143 7.22 18.36 -3.66
N HIS A 144 8.47 18.53 -4.11
CA HIS A 144 8.74 19.11 -5.42
C HIS A 144 8.13 18.23 -6.51
N ARG A 145 7.21 18.81 -7.28
CA ARG A 145 6.71 18.17 -8.49
C ARG A 145 7.81 18.21 -9.55
N PRO A 146 8.28 17.05 -10.04
CA PRO A 146 9.37 17.01 -10.99
C PRO A 146 9.01 17.78 -12.27
N GLY A 147 10.00 18.32 -12.96
CA GLY A 147 9.81 19.02 -14.24
C GLY A 147 9.22 18.12 -15.34
N LEU A 148 9.41 16.80 -15.21
CA LEU A 148 8.81 15.76 -16.05
C LEU A 148 8.11 14.75 -15.13
N GLU A 149 6.82 14.54 -15.35
CA GLU A 149 5.97 13.59 -14.63
C GLU A 149 5.41 12.57 -15.62
N SER A 150 5.42 11.31 -15.23
CA SER A 150 4.87 10.19 -15.98
C SER A 150 4.34 9.17 -14.97
N PRO A 151 3.22 8.48 -15.24
CA PRO A 151 2.80 7.35 -14.43
C PRO A 151 3.89 6.29 -14.44
N SER A 152 4.03 5.52 -13.36
CA SER A 152 4.93 4.37 -13.33
C SER A 152 4.31 3.15 -14.01
N VAL A 153 2.98 3.00 -13.89
CA VAL A 153 2.21 1.88 -14.43
C VAL A 153 0.91 2.38 -15.04
N VAL A 154 0.53 1.82 -16.18
CA VAL A 154 -0.72 2.09 -16.89
C VAL A 154 -1.36 0.74 -17.28
N PRO A 155 -2.69 0.59 -17.17
CA PRO A 155 -3.35 -0.63 -17.67
C PRO A 155 -3.29 -0.70 -19.21
N PRO A 156 -3.39 -1.89 -19.82
CA PRO A 156 -3.46 -2.00 -21.28
C PRO A 156 -4.64 -1.22 -21.85
N GLY A 157 -4.38 -0.42 -22.88
CA GLY A 157 -5.35 0.52 -23.46
C GLY A 157 -5.65 1.76 -22.62
N GLY A 158 -5.02 1.89 -21.44
CA GLY A 158 -5.12 3.07 -20.58
C GLY A 158 -4.30 4.25 -21.10
N LYS A 159 -4.71 5.48 -20.77
CA LYS A 159 -3.99 6.67 -21.20
C LYS A 159 -2.84 6.98 -20.24
N ALA A 160 -1.61 7.05 -20.75
CA ALA A 160 -0.47 7.52 -19.97
C ALA A 160 -0.36 9.05 -20.10
N GLU A 161 -0.64 9.79 -19.03
CA GLU A 161 -0.50 11.25 -19.03
C GLU A 161 0.94 11.66 -18.70
N ILE A 162 1.58 12.39 -19.61
CA ILE A 162 2.93 12.94 -19.44
C ILE A 162 2.82 14.44 -19.16
N GLY A 163 3.29 14.85 -17.98
CA GLY A 163 3.20 16.23 -17.51
C GLY A 163 4.56 16.93 -17.46
N VAL A 164 4.72 18.02 -18.21
CA VAL A 164 5.95 18.79 -18.28
C VAL A 164 5.74 20.20 -17.71
N ALA A 165 6.70 20.68 -16.92
CA ALA A 165 6.66 22.03 -16.35
C ALA A 165 6.64 23.11 -17.44
N LYS A 166 6.01 24.25 -17.17
CA LYS A 166 5.83 25.30 -18.19
C LYS A 166 7.14 25.95 -18.61
N ASP A 167 8.13 25.98 -17.73
CA ASP A 167 9.45 26.55 -17.99
C ASP A 167 10.34 25.69 -18.92
N TRP A 168 9.80 24.60 -19.49
CA TRP A 168 10.42 23.81 -20.56
C TRP A 168 9.96 24.25 -21.96
N GLU A 169 9.16 25.30 -22.08
CA GLU A 169 8.67 25.79 -23.37
C GLU A 169 9.82 26.32 -24.27
N PRO A 170 9.82 26.03 -25.59
CA PRO A 170 8.92 25.13 -26.30
C PRO A 170 9.20 23.65 -25.99
N VAL A 171 8.15 22.87 -25.76
CA VAL A 171 8.25 21.43 -25.44
C VAL A 171 8.04 20.57 -26.69
N ARG A 172 8.88 19.56 -26.85
CA ARG A 172 8.74 18.48 -27.84
C ARG A 172 9.03 17.16 -27.15
N GLY A 173 8.38 16.10 -27.60
CA GLY A 173 8.67 14.78 -27.08
C GLY A 173 8.32 13.66 -28.03
N THR A 174 8.93 12.51 -27.79
CA THR A 174 8.67 11.26 -28.49
C THR A 174 8.41 10.16 -27.49
N VAL A 175 7.48 9.27 -27.82
CA VAL A 175 7.25 8.02 -27.10
C VAL A 175 7.72 6.87 -27.98
N THR A 176 8.48 5.96 -27.40
CA THR A 176 8.91 4.71 -28.01
C THR A 176 8.13 3.56 -27.39
N ASP A 177 7.43 2.79 -28.23
CA ASP A 177 6.67 1.61 -27.82
C ASP A 177 7.58 0.40 -27.54
N VAL A 178 6.96 -0.72 -27.17
CA VAL A 178 7.68 -1.97 -26.86
C VAL A 178 8.32 -2.63 -28.08
N ALA A 179 7.81 -2.33 -29.28
CA ALA A 179 8.35 -2.82 -30.56
C ALA A 179 9.47 -1.90 -31.10
N GLY A 180 9.74 -0.78 -30.44
CA GLY A 180 10.75 0.20 -30.81
C GLY A 180 10.26 1.27 -31.79
N HIS A 181 8.97 1.30 -32.14
CA HIS A 181 8.43 2.40 -32.94
C HIS A 181 8.33 3.66 -32.10
N SER A 182 8.75 4.78 -32.70
CA SER A 182 8.73 6.08 -32.05
C SER A 182 7.68 6.98 -32.68
N ALA A 183 6.82 7.57 -31.86
CA ALA A 183 5.78 8.50 -32.26
C ALA A 183 5.96 9.85 -31.53
N PRO A 184 5.72 10.99 -32.19
CA PRO A 184 5.75 12.29 -31.53
C PRO A 184 4.58 12.46 -30.56
N LEU A 185 4.81 13.17 -29.46
CA LEU A 185 3.80 13.54 -28.49
C LEU A 185 3.21 14.92 -28.80
N GLU A 186 1.89 15.01 -28.76
CA GLU A 186 1.16 16.27 -28.84
C GLU A 186 0.97 16.87 -27.44
N PHE A 187 1.68 17.95 -27.15
CA PHE A 187 1.53 18.68 -25.90
C PHE A 187 0.44 19.76 -26.01
N ARG A 188 -0.47 19.78 -25.05
CA ARG A 188 -1.47 20.83 -24.86
C ARG A 188 -1.27 21.49 -23.51
N GLN A 189 -1.40 22.81 -23.46
CA GLN A 189 -1.27 23.53 -22.21
C GLN A 189 -2.50 23.30 -21.33
N SER A 190 -2.27 22.90 -20.08
CA SER A 190 -3.29 22.76 -19.04
C SER A 190 -2.81 23.46 -17.78
N GLY A 191 -3.33 24.66 -17.52
CA GLY A 191 -2.91 25.50 -16.40
C GLY A 191 -1.40 25.82 -16.44
N PRO A 192 -0.64 25.48 -15.38
CA PRO A 192 0.79 25.74 -15.30
C PRO A 192 1.66 24.63 -15.91
N ARG A 193 1.12 23.66 -16.67
CA ARG A 193 1.91 22.57 -17.25
C ARG A 193 1.50 22.27 -18.70
N TRP A 194 2.40 21.61 -19.41
CA TRP A 194 2.15 20.98 -20.70
C TRP A 194 1.80 19.51 -20.47
N LEU A 195 0.67 19.05 -21.01
CA LEU A 195 0.23 17.68 -20.89
C LEU A 195 0.20 17.03 -22.28
N ALA A 196 0.72 15.81 -22.38
CA ALA A 196 0.53 14.93 -23.53
C ALA A 196 -0.06 13.61 -23.04
N ALA A 197 -0.84 12.94 -23.88
CA ALA A 197 -1.40 11.63 -23.57
C ALA A 197 -0.84 10.59 -24.55
N VAL A 198 -0.35 9.47 -24.03
CA VAL A 198 -0.08 8.27 -24.81
C VAL A 198 -1.33 7.40 -24.78
N GLU A 199 -2.02 7.31 -25.92
CA GLU A 199 -3.27 6.55 -26.01
C GLU A 199 -3.08 5.11 -26.51
N GLN A 200 -2.00 4.83 -27.25
CA GLN A 200 -1.74 3.54 -27.89
C GLN A 200 -0.90 2.62 -26.98
N THR A 201 -1.44 2.28 -25.81
CA THR A 201 -0.80 1.43 -24.78
C THR A 201 -1.37 0.00 -24.78
N ALA A 202 -1.67 -0.54 -25.96
CA ALA A 202 -2.30 -1.86 -26.06
C ALA A 202 -1.33 -3.01 -25.71
N GLU A 203 -0.04 -2.83 -26.01
CA GLU A 203 0.96 -3.88 -25.82
C GLU A 203 1.58 -3.81 -24.42
N LYS A 204 1.72 -4.96 -23.79
CA LYS A 204 2.36 -5.08 -22.49
C LYS A 204 3.87 -4.85 -22.61
N GLY A 205 4.43 -3.99 -21.76
CA GLY A 205 5.87 -3.79 -21.65
C GLY A 205 6.24 -2.36 -21.23
N TYR A 206 7.48 -1.98 -21.48
CA TYR A 206 8.00 -0.67 -21.07
C TYR A 206 7.96 0.30 -22.25
N TYR A 207 7.33 1.44 -22.03
CA TYR A 207 7.30 2.56 -22.95
C TYR A 207 8.28 3.61 -22.47
N ARG A 208 9.09 4.14 -23.37
CA ARG A 208 10.04 5.22 -23.07
C ARG A 208 9.54 6.53 -23.63
N VAL A 209 9.62 7.58 -22.84
CA VAL A 209 9.27 8.94 -23.26
C VAL A 209 10.52 9.81 -23.15
N GLU A 210 10.86 10.48 -24.24
CA GLU A 210 11.98 11.41 -24.31
C GLU A 210 11.43 12.81 -24.60
N ILE A 211 11.73 13.76 -23.71
CA ILE A 211 11.25 15.13 -23.76
C ILE A 211 12.43 16.09 -23.91
N HIS A 212 12.29 17.01 -24.85
CA HIS A 212 13.19 18.14 -25.07
C HIS A 212 12.43 19.43 -24.85
N GLY A 213 12.97 20.30 -24.00
CA GLY A 213 12.41 21.60 -23.68
C GLY A 213 13.41 22.73 -23.89
N GLY A 214 12.91 23.93 -24.13
CA GLY A 214 13.72 25.13 -24.33
C GLY A 214 14.36 25.22 -25.72
N SER A 215 15.04 26.33 -25.96
CA SER A 215 15.73 26.62 -27.22
C SER A 215 17.08 27.30 -26.95
N GLY A 216 18.08 27.05 -27.79
CA GLY A 216 19.43 27.61 -27.64
C GLY A 216 20.20 27.03 -26.45
N GLU A 217 20.85 27.89 -25.66
CA GLU A 217 21.71 27.48 -24.53
C GLU A 217 20.94 26.98 -23.30
N LEU A 218 19.62 27.23 -23.21
CA LEU A 218 18.76 26.79 -22.10
C LEU A 218 17.98 25.52 -22.47
N THR A 219 18.65 24.53 -23.06
CA THR A 219 18.04 23.25 -23.41
C THR A 219 17.91 22.35 -22.19
N LYS A 220 16.69 21.85 -21.98
CA LYS A 220 16.36 20.86 -20.96
C LYS A 220 16.02 19.54 -21.65
N THR A 221 16.53 18.45 -21.12
CA THR A 221 16.20 17.11 -21.60
C THR A 221 15.76 16.24 -20.44
N GLY A 222 14.76 15.42 -20.66
CA GLY A 222 14.21 14.51 -19.67
C GLY A 222 13.80 13.21 -20.33
N SER A 223 14.00 12.10 -19.63
CA SER A 223 13.44 10.82 -20.05
C SER A 223 12.60 10.24 -18.91
N ALA A 224 11.50 9.62 -19.27
CA ALA A 224 10.64 8.87 -18.38
C ALA A 224 10.36 7.49 -18.97
N THR A 225 10.01 6.53 -18.11
CA THR A 225 9.60 5.20 -18.54
C THR A 225 8.38 4.82 -17.74
N PHE A 226 7.39 4.27 -18.42
CA PHE A 226 6.20 3.71 -17.78
C PHE A 226 5.97 2.29 -18.26
N ALA A 227 5.47 1.44 -17.37
CA ALA A 227 5.12 0.07 -17.70
C ALA A 227 3.62 -0.01 -18.04
N VAL A 228 3.30 -0.67 -19.14
CA VAL A 228 1.94 -1.13 -19.41
C VAL A 228 1.82 -2.54 -18.86
N ASN A 229 1.01 -2.72 -17.81
CA ASN A 229 0.80 -4.02 -17.19
C ASN A 229 -0.68 -4.23 -16.85
N LEU A 230 -1.13 -5.47 -16.95
CA LEU A 230 -2.49 -5.88 -16.59
C LEU A 230 -2.78 -5.46 -15.14
N SER A 231 -3.99 -4.98 -14.88
CA SER A 231 -4.42 -4.74 -13.51
C SER A 231 -4.35 -6.06 -12.73
N PRO A 232 -3.84 -6.09 -11.49
CA PRO A 232 -3.87 -7.27 -10.64
C PRO A 232 -5.29 -7.86 -10.48
N GLU A 233 -6.32 -7.05 -10.67
CA GLU A 233 -7.73 -7.43 -10.57
C GLU A 233 -8.15 -8.46 -11.63
N GLU A 234 -7.57 -8.42 -12.85
CA GLU A 234 -7.81 -9.46 -13.86
C GLU A 234 -7.12 -10.79 -13.51
N SER A 235 -6.17 -10.78 -12.57
CA SER A 235 -5.50 -11.98 -12.06
C SER A 235 -6.13 -12.51 -10.77
N ASN A 236 -7.29 -11.97 -10.35
CA ASN A 236 -8.03 -12.55 -9.24
C ASN A 236 -8.79 -13.80 -9.71
N PHE A 237 -8.20 -14.97 -9.48
CA PHE A 237 -8.82 -16.27 -9.73
C PHE A 237 -9.70 -16.76 -8.57
N GLU A 238 -10.05 -15.91 -7.60
CA GLU A 238 -11.04 -16.28 -6.58
C GLU A 238 -12.35 -16.68 -7.23
N ARG A 239 -12.87 -17.84 -6.81
CA ARG A 239 -14.11 -18.39 -7.35
C ARG A 239 -15.25 -17.42 -7.04
N ILE A 240 -15.83 -16.85 -8.09
CA ILE A 240 -17.01 -16.00 -7.97
C ILE A 240 -18.17 -16.84 -7.41
N SER A 241 -18.89 -16.31 -6.43
CA SER A 241 -20.06 -16.96 -5.84
C SER A 241 -21.29 -16.79 -6.72
N ASP A 242 -22.26 -17.70 -6.59
CA ASP A 242 -23.51 -17.66 -7.35
C ASP A 242 -24.26 -16.33 -7.17
N ASP A 243 -24.23 -15.76 -5.95
CA ASP A 243 -24.85 -14.48 -5.64
C ASP A 243 -24.16 -13.31 -6.37
N GLN A 244 -22.83 -13.35 -6.50
CA GLN A 244 -22.08 -12.35 -7.25
C GLN A 244 -22.34 -12.44 -8.76
N VAL A 245 -22.45 -13.66 -9.31
CA VAL A 245 -22.79 -13.86 -10.72
C VAL A 245 -24.20 -13.35 -11.02
N ARG A 246 -25.19 -13.62 -10.16
CA ARG A 246 -26.55 -13.10 -10.31
C ARG A 246 -26.61 -11.58 -10.22
N ALA A 247 -25.77 -10.96 -9.38
CA ALA A 247 -25.67 -9.51 -9.27
C ALA A 247 -25.05 -8.85 -10.52
N LEU A 248 -24.13 -9.53 -11.21
CA LEU A 248 -23.52 -9.04 -12.46
C LEU A 248 -24.47 -9.11 -13.66
N PHE A 249 -25.41 -10.05 -13.65
CA PHE A 249 -26.38 -10.26 -14.73
C PHE A 249 -27.84 -10.22 -14.22
N PRO A 250 -28.32 -9.07 -13.74
CA PRO A 250 -29.63 -8.97 -13.08
C PRO A 250 -30.81 -9.26 -14.01
N GLU A 251 -30.65 -9.12 -15.32
CA GLU A 251 -31.72 -9.34 -16.31
C GLU A 251 -31.60 -10.67 -17.08
N THR A 252 -30.59 -11.49 -16.78
CA THR A 252 -30.37 -12.78 -17.44
C THR A 252 -30.72 -13.91 -16.49
N ALA A 253 -31.53 -14.88 -16.93
CA ALA A 253 -31.74 -16.11 -16.17
C ALA A 253 -30.45 -16.93 -16.17
N VAL A 254 -29.66 -16.83 -15.10
CA VAL A 254 -28.43 -17.62 -14.92
C VAL A 254 -28.79 -18.90 -14.17
N GLU A 255 -28.59 -20.04 -14.84
CA GLU A 255 -28.76 -21.38 -14.28
C GLU A 255 -27.38 -21.97 -13.95
N PHE A 256 -27.18 -22.37 -12.69
CA PHE A 256 -25.90 -22.89 -12.20
C PHE A 256 -25.96 -24.41 -12.21
N PHE A 257 -25.10 -25.03 -13.01
CA PHE A 257 -24.97 -26.48 -13.08
C PHE A 257 -23.71 -26.91 -12.33
N ASP A 258 -23.88 -27.65 -11.24
CA ASP A 258 -22.77 -28.23 -10.51
C ASP A 258 -22.35 -29.56 -11.14
N ALA A 259 -21.48 -29.50 -12.15
CA ALA A 259 -20.92 -30.67 -12.81
C ALA A 259 -20.05 -31.55 -11.87
N SER A 260 -19.72 -31.08 -10.67
CA SER A 260 -19.02 -31.91 -9.68
C SER A 260 -19.96 -32.89 -8.99
N ALA A 261 -21.25 -32.55 -8.85
CA ALA A 261 -22.24 -33.42 -8.21
C ALA A 261 -22.50 -34.72 -9.01
N GLU A 262 -22.49 -34.65 -10.34
CA GLU A 262 -22.65 -35.82 -11.22
C GLU A 262 -21.38 -36.70 -11.24
N ALA A 263 -20.19 -36.09 -11.24
CA ALA A 263 -18.93 -36.83 -11.08
C ALA A 263 -18.80 -37.48 -9.69
N GLN A 264 -19.33 -36.83 -8.64
CA GLN A 264 -19.40 -37.38 -7.27
C GLN A 264 -20.31 -38.61 -7.19
N GLN A 265 -21.38 -38.65 -8.00
CA GLN A 265 -22.32 -39.76 -8.05
C GLN A 265 -21.80 -40.95 -8.85
N GLU A 266 -21.04 -40.71 -9.93
CA GLU A 266 -20.54 -41.78 -10.80
C GLU A 266 -19.23 -42.41 -10.29
N PHE A 267 -18.35 -41.63 -9.64
CA PHE A 267 -17.05 -42.12 -9.12
C PHE A 267 -16.99 -42.24 -7.60
N GLY A 268 -18.07 -41.91 -6.89
CA GLY A 268 -18.06 -41.74 -5.44
C GLY A 268 -17.25 -40.50 -5.05
N GLN A 269 -17.55 -39.91 -3.89
CA GLN A 269 -16.70 -38.86 -3.33
C GLN A 269 -15.26 -39.36 -3.26
N VAL A 270 -14.33 -38.67 -3.92
CA VAL A 270 -12.89 -38.82 -3.65
C VAL A 270 -12.67 -38.41 -2.20
N GLY A 271 -12.73 -39.40 -1.30
CA GLY A 271 -12.59 -39.25 0.15
C GLY A 271 -13.82 -39.56 1.01
N GLY A 272 -14.97 -39.97 0.46
CA GLY A 272 -16.21 -40.08 1.24
C GLY A 272 -16.66 -41.46 1.70
N ASP A 273 -16.38 -42.54 0.95
CA ASP A 273 -16.93 -43.89 1.23
C ASP A 273 -15.88 -45.01 1.16
N ALA A 274 -14.61 -44.69 1.40
CA ALA A 274 -13.65 -45.73 1.74
C ALA A 274 -13.98 -46.18 3.17
N LEU A 275 -14.61 -47.36 3.32
CA LEU A 275 -14.74 -48.06 4.60
C LEU A 275 -13.45 -47.82 5.40
N GLU A 276 -13.54 -47.14 6.54
CA GLU A 276 -12.39 -46.72 7.32
C GLU A 276 -11.77 -47.93 8.03
N ILE A 277 -11.25 -48.91 7.29
CA ILE A 277 -10.73 -50.20 7.79
C ILE A 277 -9.61 -49.99 8.81
N TRP A 278 -8.93 -48.83 8.78
CA TRP A 278 -7.91 -48.47 9.76
C TRP A 278 -8.46 -48.32 11.20
N ARG A 279 -9.71 -47.85 11.38
CA ARG A 279 -10.32 -47.70 12.71
C ARG A 279 -10.55 -49.05 13.42
N PRO A 280 -11.18 -50.08 12.81
CA PRO A 280 -11.25 -51.39 13.42
C PRO A 280 -9.88 -52.07 13.53
N LEU A 281 -8.94 -51.82 12.62
CA LEU A 281 -7.57 -52.35 12.74
C LEU A 281 -6.84 -51.81 13.98
N ILE A 282 -6.98 -50.52 14.31
CA ILE A 282 -6.41 -49.95 15.54
C ILE A 282 -7.04 -50.59 16.77
N LEU A 283 -8.36 -50.75 16.80
CA LEU A 283 -9.04 -51.41 17.92
C LEU A 283 -8.60 -52.87 18.09
N LEU A 284 -8.44 -53.61 16.99
CA LEU A 284 -7.91 -54.96 16.98
C LEU A 284 -6.47 -54.99 17.54
N MET A 285 -5.61 -54.06 17.11
CA MET A 285 -4.24 -53.95 17.60
C MET A 285 -4.21 -53.68 19.11
N PHE A 286 -5.04 -52.77 19.63
CA PHE A 286 -5.14 -52.52 21.07
C PHE A 286 -5.64 -53.76 21.83
N ALA A 287 -6.57 -54.53 21.26
CA ALA A 287 -7.03 -55.77 21.86
C ALA A 287 -5.90 -56.82 21.93
N VAL A 288 -5.11 -56.97 20.86
CA VAL A 288 -3.95 -57.88 20.84
C VAL A 288 -2.91 -57.45 21.88
N ILE A 289 -2.56 -56.17 21.94
CA ILE A 289 -1.63 -55.63 22.95
C ILE A 289 -2.16 -55.88 24.37
N GLY A 290 -3.45 -55.66 24.61
CA GLY A 290 -4.09 -55.91 25.91
C GLY A 290 -4.04 -57.40 26.30
N ILE A 291 -4.27 -58.30 25.34
CA ILE A 291 -4.18 -59.75 25.55
C ILE A 291 -2.73 -60.16 25.82
N GLU A 292 -1.77 -59.67 25.05
CA GLU A 292 -0.34 -59.95 25.28
C GLU A 292 0.11 -59.42 26.65
N PHE A 293 -0.34 -58.23 27.04
CA PHE A 293 -0.03 -57.67 28.35
C PHE A 293 -0.59 -58.56 29.47
N LEU A 294 -1.82 -59.05 29.34
CA LEU A 294 -2.44 -59.98 30.29
C LEU A 294 -1.68 -61.32 30.36
N LEU A 295 -1.33 -61.90 29.21
CA LEU A 295 -0.56 -63.13 29.13
C LEU A 295 0.86 -62.97 29.69
N SER A 296 1.51 -61.84 29.42
CA SER A 296 2.83 -61.51 29.97
C SER A 296 2.78 -61.31 31.49
N THR A 297 1.72 -60.65 32.01
CA THR A 297 1.57 -60.41 33.45
C THR A 297 1.16 -61.67 34.22
N HIS A 298 0.38 -62.59 33.62
CA HIS A 298 -0.03 -63.84 34.26
C HIS A 298 0.86 -65.04 33.93
N GLY A 299 1.68 -64.97 32.88
CA GLY A 299 2.59 -66.04 32.44
C GLY A 299 4.00 -65.99 33.07
N GLY A 300 4.26 -65.03 33.96
CA GLY A 300 5.53 -64.88 34.67
C GLY A 300 5.69 -65.83 35.86
N GLN A 301 5.60 -67.14 35.67
CA GLN A 301 6.22 -68.12 36.58
C GLN A 301 7.39 -68.79 35.88
N ARG A 302 8.58 -68.49 36.42
CA ARG A 302 9.89 -69.02 36.05
C ARG A 302 9.89 -70.55 36.00
N LEU A 303 10.50 -71.09 34.95
CA LEU A 303 11.26 -72.32 35.05
C LEU A 303 12.74 -71.96 34.82
N ASP A 304 13.50 -72.12 35.89
CA ASP A 304 14.94 -71.96 35.95
C ASP A 304 15.67 -72.91 34.99
N GLY A 305 16.75 -72.41 34.41
CA GLY A 305 17.94 -73.21 34.10
C GLY A 305 17.99 -73.86 32.71
N GLY A 306 18.76 -73.24 31.80
CA GLY A 306 19.25 -73.92 30.60
C GLY A 306 19.58 -72.98 29.44
N GLU A 307 20.81 -72.48 29.45
CA GLU A 307 21.60 -71.97 28.31
C GLU A 307 21.11 -70.72 27.54
N ASP A 308 21.91 -69.66 27.72
CA ASP A 308 21.92 -68.43 26.93
C ASP A 308 22.09 -68.70 25.43
N GLN A 309 21.08 -68.30 24.64
CA GLN A 309 21.32 -67.81 23.28
C GLN A 309 20.73 -66.41 23.17
N THR A 310 21.63 -65.45 22.98
CA THR A 310 21.37 -64.02 23.08
C THR A 310 20.62 -63.49 21.87
N VAL A 311 19.85 -62.43 22.13
CA VAL A 311 18.92 -61.71 21.24
C VAL A 311 19.51 -61.31 19.87
N ALA A 312 20.84 -61.35 19.71
CA ALA A 312 21.54 -61.08 18.46
C ALA A 312 21.26 -62.12 17.34
N GLU A 313 21.01 -63.39 17.66
CA GLU A 313 20.73 -64.42 16.64
C GLU A 313 19.28 -64.40 16.12
N ARG A 314 18.32 -63.88 16.90
CA ARG A 314 16.94 -63.66 16.43
C ARG A 314 16.82 -62.50 15.45
N ALA A 315 17.71 -61.51 15.52
CA ALA A 315 17.67 -60.35 14.63
C ALA A 315 18.21 -60.64 13.22
N GLN A 316 18.94 -61.74 13.02
CA GLN A 316 19.53 -62.10 11.71
C GLN A 316 18.66 -63.05 10.87
N SER A 317 17.57 -63.62 11.42
CA SER A 317 16.70 -64.57 10.70
C SER A 317 15.37 -63.97 10.19
N LEU A 318 15.14 -62.67 10.38
CA LEU A 318 13.99 -61.97 9.83
C LEU A 318 14.39 -61.18 8.57
N ASN A 319 14.50 -61.90 7.45
CA ASN A 319 14.63 -61.27 6.14
C ASN A 319 13.22 -60.81 5.65
N PRO A 320 12.96 -59.50 5.46
CA PRO A 320 11.62 -59.00 5.15
C PRO A 320 11.10 -59.39 3.76
N ALA A 321 11.94 -59.97 2.89
CA ALA A 321 11.60 -60.31 1.51
C ALA A 321 10.73 -61.57 1.37
N ASP A 322 10.81 -62.54 2.30
CA ASP A 322 10.03 -63.78 2.23
C ASP A 322 8.56 -63.60 2.61
N TRP A 323 8.25 -62.54 3.35
CA TRP A 323 6.89 -62.21 3.78
C TRP A 323 6.09 -61.53 2.67
N VAL A 324 6.74 -60.71 1.84
CA VAL A 324 6.10 -59.98 0.73
C VAL A 324 5.75 -60.91 -0.44
N GLY A 325 6.56 -61.94 -0.72
CA GLY A 325 6.27 -62.93 -1.77
C GLY A 325 5.05 -63.83 -1.48
N ARG A 326 4.69 -64.03 -0.20
CA ARG A 326 3.55 -64.89 0.18
C ARG A 326 2.18 -64.18 0.15
N MET A 327 2.13 -62.86 -0.01
CA MET A 327 0.87 -62.10 -0.09
C MET A 327 0.41 -61.75 -1.51
N THR A 328 1.22 -61.99 -2.55
CA THR A 328 0.89 -61.58 -3.93
C THR A 328 0.89 -62.71 -4.96
N GLY A 329 1.10 -63.97 -4.56
CA GLY A 329 0.85 -65.14 -5.42
C GLY A 329 1.73 -65.26 -6.68
N ALA A 330 2.85 -64.53 -6.75
CA ALA A 330 3.79 -64.61 -7.86
C ALA A 330 5.01 -65.45 -7.48
N GLN A 331 5.12 -66.67 -8.01
CA GLN A 331 6.38 -67.41 -8.04
C GLN A 331 7.34 -66.74 -9.04
N ALA A 332 8.41 -66.13 -8.55
CA ALA A 332 9.52 -65.72 -9.40
C ALA A 332 10.46 -66.93 -9.64
N PRO A 333 10.90 -67.18 -10.89
CA PRO A 333 11.78 -68.30 -11.22
C PRO A 333 13.24 -68.03 -10.81
N GLY A 334 13.93 -69.12 -10.45
CA GLY A 334 15.26 -69.13 -9.86
C GLY A 334 16.37 -68.51 -10.69
N GLU A 335 17.32 -67.96 -9.94
CA GLU A 335 18.59 -67.38 -10.36
C GLU A 335 19.60 -68.49 -10.74
N PRO A 336 20.52 -68.23 -11.68
CA PRO A 336 21.79 -68.94 -11.73
C PRO A 336 22.97 -68.03 -11.38
N ALA A 337 23.72 -68.48 -10.37
CA ALA A 337 25.08 -68.09 -10.00
C ALA A 337 26.10 -68.44 -11.14
N PRO A 338 27.42 -68.14 -11.06
CA PRO A 338 28.29 -68.20 -9.87
C PRO A 338 28.74 -66.86 -9.28
#